data_AF-A0A3D0FMZ6-F1
#
_entry.id   AF-A0A3D0FMZ6-F1
#
_cell.length_a   1.000
_cell.length_b   1.000
_cell.length_c   1.000
_cell.angle_alpha   90.00
_cell.angle_beta   90.00
_cell.angle_gamma   90.00
#
_symmetry.space_group_name_H-M   'P 1'
#
loop_
_entity.id
_entity.type
_entity.pdbx_description
1 polymer ?
#
loop_
_entity_poly.entity_id
_entity_poly.type
_entity_poly.pdbx_seq_one_letter_code
_entity_poly.pdbx_strand_id
1 'polypeptide(L)'
;MQDLIITIIHIIMKKFIYTCLTIIISCSIIYSQDLFTQEYLQFNAVNHEVAPHLRYKIYPTFNMWTYLKLDTRTGRIAMLQIATDSKDEGEFYIGTPNEVYVGDDAINGRYELYPTSNMWTFIMIDQINGNSYHVQWSNKKLELCGLYKII
;
A
#
# COMPACT_ATOMS: atom_id res chain seq x y z
N MET A 1 11.40 -6.34 -64.13
CA MET A 1 11.24 -7.55 -63.29
C MET A 1 12.16 -7.51 -62.08
N GLN A 2 13.43 -7.12 -62.25
CA GLN A 2 14.45 -7.05 -61.19
C GLN A 2 14.16 -6.00 -60.09
N ASP A 3 13.69 -4.79 -60.47
CA ASP A 3 13.38 -3.71 -59.50
C ASP A 3 12.20 -4.05 -58.56
N LEU A 4 11.22 -4.81 -59.08
CA LEU A 4 10.08 -5.27 -58.31
C LEU A 4 10.52 -6.24 -57.19
N ILE A 5 11.45 -7.15 -57.51
CA ILE A 5 11.99 -8.12 -56.55
C ILE A 5 12.78 -7.42 -55.45
N ILE A 6 13.63 -6.46 -55.80
CA ILE A 6 14.43 -5.68 -54.82
C ILE A 6 13.52 -4.88 -53.87
N THR A 7 12.45 -4.28 -54.41
CA THR A 7 11.48 -3.52 -53.60
C THR A 7 10.73 -4.43 -52.62
N ILE A 8 10.33 -5.62 -53.05
CA ILE A 8 9.67 -6.62 -52.19
C ILE A 8 10.60 -7.07 -51.06
N ILE A 9 11.87 -7.35 -51.38
CA ILE A 9 12.88 -7.73 -50.37
C ILE A 9 13.06 -6.61 -49.33
N HIS A 10 13.14 -5.35 -49.77
CA HIS A 10 13.23 -4.21 -48.86
C HIS A 10 12.04 -4.10 -47.91
N ILE A 11 10.82 -4.35 -48.39
CA ILE A 11 9.60 -4.33 -47.58
C ILE A 11 9.62 -5.46 -46.54
N ILE A 12 10.02 -6.67 -46.94
CA ILE A 12 10.13 -7.83 -46.04
C ILE A 12 11.17 -7.57 -44.95
N MET A 13 12.33 -7.05 -45.34
CA MET A 13 13.43 -6.78 -44.41
C MET A 13 13.08 -5.69 -43.39
N LYS A 14 12.37 -4.63 -43.81
CA LYS A 14 11.85 -3.61 -42.88
C LYS A 14 10.84 -4.18 -41.89
N LYS A 15 9.89 -5.02 -42.35
CA LYS A 15 8.91 -5.68 -41.46
C LYS A 15 9.60 -6.59 -40.44
N PHE A 16 10.65 -7.30 -40.85
CA PHE A 16 11.46 -8.12 -39.95
C PHE A 16 12.18 -7.27 -38.89
N ILE A 17 12.78 -6.14 -39.29
CA ILE A 17 13.44 -5.23 -38.35
C ILE A 17 12.44 -4.64 -37.34
N TYR A 18 11.27 -4.20 -37.79
CA TYR A 18 10.25 -3.65 -36.88
C TYR A 18 9.70 -4.70 -35.91
N THR A 19 9.53 -5.95 -36.35
CA THR A 19 9.09 -7.04 -35.47
C THR A 19 10.16 -7.41 -34.45
N CYS A 20 11.44 -7.41 -34.81
CA CYS A 20 12.53 -7.59 -33.84
C CYS A 20 12.58 -6.44 -32.82
N LEU A 21 12.41 -5.19 -33.25
CA LEU A 21 12.40 -4.03 -32.36
C LEU A 21 11.27 -4.07 -31.33
N THR A 22 10.05 -4.45 -31.73
CA THR A 22 8.92 -4.57 -30.79
C THR A 22 9.14 -5.67 -29.77
N ILE A 23 9.73 -6.79 -30.18
CA ILE A 23 10.09 -7.89 -29.27
C ILE A 23 11.12 -7.40 -28.24
N ILE A 24 12.19 -6.72 -28.67
CA ILE A 24 13.24 -6.22 -27.77
C ILE A 24 12.66 -5.26 -26.73
N ILE A 25 11.82 -4.31 -27.14
CA ILE A 25 11.19 -3.35 -26.22
C ILE A 25 10.29 -4.08 -25.21
N SER A 26 9.49 -5.05 -25.66
CA SER A 26 8.64 -5.82 -24.76
C SER A 26 9.43 -6.64 -23.74
N CYS A 27 10.55 -7.26 -24.15
CA CYS A 27 11.43 -7.99 -23.25
C CYS A 27 12.06 -7.07 -22.19
N SER A 28 12.48 -5.86 -22.55
CA SER A 28 13.04 -4.88 -21.61
C SER A 28 12.03 -4.44 -20.55
N ILE A 29 10.77 -4.26 -20.95
CA ILE A 29 9.68 -3.89 -20.02
C ILE A 29 9.44 -5.04 -19.03
N ILE A 30 9.33 -6.28 -19.53
CA ILE A 30 9.12 -7.47 -18.68
C ILE A 30 10.27 -7.65 -17.69
N TYR A 31 11.52 -7.52 -18.14
CA TYR A 31 12.69 -7.63 -17.28
C TYR A 31 12.70 -6.57 -16.17
N SER A 32 12.33 -5.32 -16.51
CA SER A 32 12.28 -4.23 -15.52
C SER A 32 11.18 -4.45 -14.48
N GLN A 33 10.04 -5.02 -14.89
CA GLN A 33 8.94 -5.36 -13.98
C GLN A 33 9.32 -6.49 -13.01
N ASP A 34 10.04 -7.51 -13.48
CA ASP A 34 10.50 -8.61 -12.64
C ASP A 34 11.52 -8.13 -11.59
N LEU A 35 12.49 -7.31 -12.01
CA LEU A 35 13.48 -6.73 -11.10
C LEU A 35 12.83 -5.90 -9.97
N PHE A 36 11.85 -5.05 -10.31
CA PHE A 36 11.09 -4.28 -9.33
C PHE A 36 10.28 -5.17 -8.37
N THR A 37 9.71 -6.26 -8.89
CA THR A 37 8.96 -7.21 -8.08
C THR A 37 9.87 -7.94 -7.08
N GLN A 38 11.07 -8.34 -7.49
CA GLN A 38 12.06 -8.97 -6.61
C GLN A 38 12.49 -8.04 -5.48
N GLU A 39 12.76 -6.76 -5.78
CA GLU A 39 13.13 -5.76 -4.78
C GLU A 39 12.00 -5.54 -3.74
N TYR A 40 10.75 -5.47 -4.21
CA TYR A 40 9.58 -5.36 -3.34
C TYR A 40 9.38 -6.59 -2.44
N LEU A 41 9.53 -7.79 -2.99
CA LEU A 41 9.39 -9.04 -2.23
C LEU A 41 10.51 -9.18 -1.20
N GLN A 42 11.74 -8.81 -1.54
CA GLN A 42 12.86 -8.88 -0.61
C GLN A 42 12.73 -7.87 0.53
N PHE A 43 12.26 -6.64 0.24
CA PHE A 43 11.92 -5.65 1.27
C PHE A 43 10.84 -6.18 2.23
N ASN A 44 9.78 -6.79 1.69
CA ASN A 44 8.71 -7.36 2.51
C ASN A 44 9.15 -8.60 3.28
N ALA A 45 9.98 -9.46 2.70
CA ALA A 45 10.50 -10.67 3.36
C ALA A 45 11.41 -10.33 4.55
N VAL A 46 12.31 -9.35 4.39
CA VAL A 46 13.15 -8.84 5.49
C VAL A 46 12.27 -8.26 6.60
N ASN A 47 11.24 -7.49 6.26
CA ASN A 47 10.31 -6.95 7.26
C ASN A 47 9.46 -8.04 7.95
N HIS A 48 9.14 -9.14 7.24
CA HIS A 48 8.39 -10.28 7.79
C HIS A 48 9.25 -11.19 8.69
N GLU A 49 10.53 -11.38 8.37
CA GLU A 49 11.45 -12.20 9.18
C GLU A 49 11.98 -11.47 10.43
N VAL A 50 12.09 -10.13 10.41
CA VAL A 50 12.69 -9.36 11.52
C VAL A 50 11.77 -9.17 12.73
N ALA A 51 10.44 -9.27 12.60
CA ALA A 51 9.56 -9.57 13.74
C ALA A 51 8.15 -9.90 13.25
N PRO A 52 7.66 -11.15 13.42
CA PRO A 52 6.30 -11.52 13.00
C PRO A 52 5.20 -10.71 13.71
N HIS A 53 5.53 -9.87 14.69
CA HIS A 53 4.58 -9.08 15.45
C HIS A 53 5.20 -7.75 15.91
N LEU A 54 5.56 -6.85 14.97
CA LEU A 54 5.90 -5.47 15.31
C LEU A 54 4.70 -4.78 15.96
N ARG A 55 4.94 -4.08 17.07
CA ARG A 55 3.86 -3.37 17.79
C ARG A 55 3.25 -2.23 17.00
N TYR A 56 4.03 -1.57 16.14
CA TYR A 56 3.56 -0.43 15.36
C TYR A 56 3.72 -0.69 13.88
N LYS A 57 2.68 -0.35 13.11
CA LYS A 57 2.67 -0.44 11.64
C LYS A 57 2.12 0.85 11.05
N ILE A 58 2.74 1.33 9.98
CA ILE A 58 2.34 2.56 9.28
C ILE A 58 1.64 2.18 7.98
N TYR A 59 0.53 2.85 7.68
CA TYR A 59 -0.27 2.66 6.49
C TYR A 59 -0.34 3.98 5.72
N PRO A 60 0.00 3.99 4.43
CA PRO A 60 -0.15 5.18 3.60
C PRO A 60 -1.63 5.49 3.40
N THR A 61 -1.95 6.78 3.30
CA THR A 61 -3.24 7.23 2.79
C THR A 61 -3.08 7.76 1.36
N PHE A 62 -4.19 8.13 0.72
CA PHE A 62 -4.14 8.83 -0.57
C PHE A 62 -3.53 10.24 -0.47
N ASN A 63 -3.50 10.84 0.72
CA ASN A 63 -2.78 12.09 0.94
C ASN A 63 -1.32 11.77 1.31
N MET A 64 -0.36 12.20 0.48
CA MET A 64 1.07 11.96 0.69
C MET A 64 1.61 12.53 2.02
N TRP A 65 0.92 13.51 2.60
CA TRP A 65 1.27 14.16 3.86
C TRP A 65 0.63 13.51 5.09
N THR A 66 -0.16 12.45 4.88
CA THR A 66 -0.92 11.82 5.95
C THR A 66 -0.78 10.31 5.92
N TYR A 67 -0.42 9.73 7.06
CA TYR A 67 -0.32 8.30 7.28
C TYR A 67 -1.18 7.90 8.46
N LEU A 68 -1.51 6.61 8.56
CA LEU A 68 -2.11 6.04 9.76
C LEU A 68 -1.08 5.15 10.45
N LYS A 69 -0.85 5.37 11.74
CA LYS A 69 -0.05 4.50 12.60
C LYS A 69 -0.98 3.65 13.45
N LEU A 70 -0.89 2.34 13.28
CA LEU A 70 -1.61 1.35 14.07
C LEU A 70 -0.70 0.80 15.18
N ASP A 71 -1.16 0.83 16.42
CA ASP A 71 -0.65 -0.06 17.48
C ASP A 71 -1.31 -1.43 17.29
N THR A 72 -0.59 -2.35 16.65
CA THR A 72 -1.08 -3.69 16.26
C THR A 72 -1.44 -4.57 17.46
N ARG A 73 -1.02 -4.18 18.68
CA ARG A 73 -1.34 -4.85 19.93
C ARG A 73 -2.67 -4.42 20.51
N THR A 74 -2.97 -3.12 20.41
CA THR A 74 -4.12 -2.50 21.08
C THR A 74 -5.20 -1.99 20.13
N GLY A 75 -4.95 -2.02 18.81
CA GLY A 75 -5.84 -1.50 17.77
C GLY A 75 -6.00 0.02 17.79
N ARG A 76 -5.22 0.75 18.60
CA ARG A 76 -5.23 2.21 18.60
C ARG A 76 -4.62 2.73 17.30
N ILE A 77 -5.28 3.72 16.72
CA ILE A 77 -4.86 4.35 15.48
C ILE A 77 -4.55 5.81 15.76
N ALA A 78 -3.43 6.28 15.23
CA ALA A 78 -3.11 7.70 15.17
C ALA A 78 -2.87 8.12 13.73
N MET A 79 -3.34 9.31 13.37
CA MET A 79 -2.96 9.99 12.16
C MET A 79 -1.58 10.61 12.35
N LEU A 80 -0.66 10.34 11.44
CA LEU A 80 0.62 11.03 11.34
C LEU A 80 0.51 12.05 10.22
N GLN A 81 0.56 13.32 10.59
CA GLN A 81 0.62 14.41 9.62
C GLN A 81 2.06 14.89 9.53
N ILE A 82 2.59 14.94 8.31
CA ILE A 82 3.94 15.40 8.01
C ILE A 82 3.80 16.70 7.22
N ALA A 83 4.66 17.67 7.49
CA ALA A 83 4.65 18.95 6.81
C ALA A 83 6.09 19.39 6.50
N THR A 84 6.26 20.15 5.42
CA THR A 84 7.56 20.80 5.12
C THR A 84 7.85 21.93 6.12
N ASP A 85 6.79 22.61 6.57
CA ASP A 85 6.85 23.67 7.57
C ASP A 85 6.11 23.18 8.82
N SER A 86 6.83 23.04 9.94
CA SER A 86 6.47 22.40 11.22
C SER A 86 5.09 22.69 11.88
N LYS A 87 4.27 23.60 11.33
CA LYS A 87 3.04 24.07 11.99
C LYS A 87 1.92 23.02 12.04
N ASP A 88 1.96 22.05 11.12
CA ASP A 88 0.91 21.03 11.00
C ASP A 88 1.47 19.59 11.13
N GLU A 89 2.72 19.44 11.59
CA GLU A 89 3.33 18.13 11.84
C GLU A 89 2.90 17.60 13.21
N GLY A 90 2.46 16.34 13.26
CA GLY A 90 2.05 15.76 14.53
C GLY A 90 1.39 14.38 14.44
N GLU A 91 1.15 13.83 15.63
CA GLU A 91 0.45 12.57 15.83
C GLU A 91 -0.88 12.81 16.54
N PHE A 92 -1.97 12.34 15.94
CA PHE A 92 -3.33 12.64 16.37
C PHE A 92 -4.16 11.35 16.46
N TYR A 93 -4.54 10.94 17.67
CA TYR A 93 -5.30 9.70 17.86
C TYR A 93 -6.71 9.79 17.26
N ILE A 94 -7.11 8.72 16.57
CA ILE A 94 -8.43 8.54 15.95
C ILE A 94 -9.28 7.66 16.88
N GLY A 95 -10.54 8.06 17.07
CA GLY A 95 -11.51 7.31 17.88
C GLY A 95 -11.32 7.47 19.38
N THR A 96 -12.25 6.95 20.17
CA THR A 96 -12.14 7.00 21.63
C THR A 96 -11.32 5.82 22.16
N PRO A 97 -10.54 5.98 23.26
CA PRO A 97 -9.68 4.93 23.80
C PRO A 97 -10.39 3.62 24.19
N ASN A 98 -11.72 3.64 24.27
CA ASN A 98 -12.57 2.54 24.74
C ASN A 98 -13.16 1.71 23.59
N GLU A 99 -12.98 2.10 22.33
CA GLU A 99 -13.58 1.40 21.16
C GLU A 99 -12.83 0.11 20.79
N VAL A 100 -11.58 -0.05 21.24
CA VAL A 100 -10.83 -1.30 21.12
C VAL A 100 -10.52 -1.86 22.51
N TYR A 101 -11.07 -3.04 22.78
CA TYR A 101 -10.82 -3.76 24.01
C TYR A 101 -9.35 -4.19 24.08
N VAL A 102 -8.61 -3.63 25.04
CA VAL A 102 -7.26 -4.10 25.39
C VAL A 102 -7.41 -4.97 26.64
N GLY A 103 -7.69 -6.25 26.43
CA GLY A 103 -7.68 -7.25 27.50
C GLY A 103 -6.26 -7.72 27.81
N ASP A 104 -6.16 -8.66 28.76
CA ASP A 104 -4.90 -9.33 29.12
C ASP A 104 -4.32 -10.17 27.97
N ASP A 105 -5.10 -10.39 26.91
CA ASP A 105 -4.76 -11.11 25.67
C ASP A 105 -4.16 -10.20 24.57
N ALA A 106 -3.76 -8.98 24.90
CA ALA A 106 -3.21 -8.03 23.94
C ALA A 106 -1.80 -8.44 23.46
N ILE A 107 -1.74 -9.07 22.28
CA ILE A 107 -0.51 -9.48 21.60
C ILE A 107 -0.23 -8.63 20.37
N ASN A 108 1.05 -8.36 20.09
CA ASN A 108 1.42 -7.61 18.89
C ASN A 108 0.95 -8.34 17.62
N GLY A 109 0.67 -7.59 16.55
CA GLY A 109 0.21 -8.15 15.28
C GLY A 109 -1.25 -8.63 15.30
N ARG A 110 -2.00 -8.43 16.38
CA ARG A 110 -3.41 -8.80 16.48
C ARG A 110 -4.29 -8.00 15.51
N TYR A 111 -4.03 -6.70 15.39
CA TYR A 111 -4.82 -5.81 14.53
C TYR A 111 -4.09 -5.49 13.23
N GLU A 112 -4.84 -5.41 12.13
CA GLU A 112 -4.34 -5.05 10.80
C GLU A 112 -5.35 -4.17 10.06
N LEU A 113 -4.87 -3.17 9.32
CA LEU A 113 -5.70 -2.30 8.48
C LEU A 113 -5.67 -2.71 7.01
N TYR A 114 -6.84 -2.62 6.37
CA TYR A 114 -7.04 -2.87 4.95
C TYR A 114 -7.67 -1.63 4.31
N PRO A 115 -7.07 -1.07 3.24
CA PRO A 115 -7.65 0.07 2.55
C PRO A 115 -8.95 -0.33 1.86
N THR A 116 -9.87 0.62 1.76
CA THR A 116 -11.11 0.47 0.97
C THR A 116 -11.04 1.32 -0.30
N SER A 117 -12.01 1.16 -1.19
CA SER A 117 -12.14 2.02 -2.38
C SER A 117 -12.44 3.49 -2.04
N ASN A 118 -12.96 3.76 -0.84
CA ASN A 118 -13.13 5.13 -0.37
C ASN A 118 -11.85 5.58 0.34
N MET A 119 -11.27 6.69 -0.16
CA MET A 119 -9.99 7.22 0.30
C MET A 119 -9.93 7.59 1.78
N TRP A 120 -11.09 7.80 2.41
CA TRP A 120 -11.20 8.22 3.81
C TRP A 120 -11.43 7.05 4.78
N THR A 121 -11.49 5.82 4.29
CA THR A 121 -11.90 4.66 5.09
C THR A 121 -10.98 3.46 4.96
N PHE A 122 -10.79 2.77 6.08
CA PHE A 122 -10.12 1.47 6.18
C PHE A 122 -11.02 0.48 6.89
N ILE A 123 -10.77 -0.81 6.70
CA ILE A 123 -11.31 -1.89 7.53
C ILE A 123 -10.19 -2.36 8.44
N MET A 124 -10.43 -2.38 9.75
CA MET A 124 -9.53 -3.01 10.72
C MET A 124 -10.05 -4.40 11.08
N ILE A 125 -9.16 -5.39 11.07
CA ILE A 125 -9.47 -6.76 11.47
C ILE A 125 -8.72 -7.10 12.75
N ASP A 126 -9.45 -7.62 13.75
CA ASP A 126 -8.89 -8.39 14.86
C ASP A 126 -8.60 -9.80 14.34
N GLN A 127 -7.34 -10.10 14.05
CA GLN A 127 -6.90 -11.37 13.45
C GLN A 127 -7.09 -12.58 14.37
N ILE A 128 -7.36 -12.36 15.66
CA ILE A 128 -7.58 -13.43 16.63
C ILE A 128 -9.07 -13.74 16.75
N ASN A 129 -9.90 -12.73 17.01
CA ASN A 129 -11.33 -12.92 17.27
C ASN A 129 -12.21 -12.75 16.02
N GLY A 130 -11.65 -12.30 14.89
CA GLY A 130 -12.37 -12.06 13.64
C GLY A 130 -13.28 -10.83 13.64
N ASN A 131 -13.23 -9.99 14.69
CA ASN A 131 -14.02 -8.76 14.74
C ASN A 131 -13.55 -7.79 13.65
N SER A 132 -14.50 -7.15 12.97
CA SER A 132 -14.24 -6.13 11.96
C SER A 132 -14.65 -4.75 12.46
N TYR A 133 -13.88 -3.73 12.09
CA TYR A 133 -14.16 -2.35 12.44
C TYR A 133 -14.01 -1.45 11.20
N HIS A 134 -14.94 -0.52 11.05
CA HIS A 134 -14.86 0.58 10.11
C HIS A 134 -14.00 1.68 10.72
N VAL A 135 -12.92 2.06 10.04
CA VAL A 135 -12.05 3.17 10.40
C VAL A 135 -12.30 4.32 9.44
N GLN A 136 -12.72 5.47 9.97
CA GLN A 136 -12.89 6.71 9.23
C GLN A 136 -11.80 7.70 9.68
N TRP A 137 -11.14 8.37 8.74
CA TRP A 137 -10.17 9.43 9.02
C TRP A 137 -10.47 10.70 8.21
N SER A 138 -9.87 11.82 8.59
CA SER A 138 -10.01 13.11 7.92
C SER A 138 -8.78 13.99 8.16
N ASN A 139 -8.39 14.76 7.16
CA ASN A 139 -7.34 15.79 7.27
C ASN A 139 -7.89 17.18 7.63
N LYS A 140 -9.21 17.33 7.83
CA LYS A 140 -9.83 18.62 8.15
C LYS A 140 -10.03 18.81 9.64
N LYS A 141 -10.60 17.79 10.30
CA LYS A 141 -10.92 17.83 11.73
C LYS A 141 -10.94 16.43 12.32
N LEU A 142 -10.38 16.29 13.53
CA LEU A 142 -10.38 15.04 14.28
C LEU A 142 -11.78 14.51 14.61
N GLU A 143 -12.78 15.39 14.79
CA GLU A 143 -14.17 15.01 15.10
C GLU A 143 -14.85 14.21 13.98
N LEU A 144 -14.29 14.24 12.76
CA LEU A 144 -14.76 13.47 11.61
C LEU A 144 -14.11 12.09 11.54
N CYS A 145 -13.09 11.83 12.37
CA CYS A 145 -12.43 10.55 12.46
C CYS A 145 -13.15 9.66 13.48
N GLY A 146 -13.16 8.35 13.27
CA GLY A 146 -13.78 7.44 14.22
C GLY A 146 -13.53 5.96 13.92
N LEU A 147 -13.76 5.14 14.93
CA LEU A 147 -13.65 3.69 14.85
C LEU A 147 -14.97 3.05 15.27
N TYR A 148 -15.58 2.30 14.36
CA TYR A 148 -16.92 1.76 14.55
C TYR A 148 -16.89 0.25 14.36
N LYS A 149 -17.34 -0.52 15.35
CA LYS A 149 -17.48 -1.97 15.18
C LYS A 149 -18.56 -2.26 14.12
N ILE A 150 -18.23 -3.15 13.18
CA ILE A 150 -19.18 -3.63 12.16
C ILE A 150 -19.92 -4.83 12.77
N ILE A 151 -21.26 -4.76 12.80
CA ILE A 151 -22.17 -5.77 13.36
C ILE A 151 -22.91 -6.48 12.23
#